data_AF-A0A8H6V8G1-F1
#
_entry.id   AF-A0A8H6V8G1-F1
#
_cell.length_a   1.000
_cell.length_b   1.000
_cell.length_c   1.000
_cell.angle_alpha   90.00
_cell.angle_beta   90.00
_cell.angle_gamma   90.00
#
_symmetry.space_group_name_H-M   'P 1'
#
loop_
_entity.id
_entity.type
_entity.pdbx_description
1 polymer ?
#
loop_
_entity_poly.entity_id
_entity_poly.type
_entity_poly.pdbx_seq_one_letter_code
_entity_poly.pdbx_strand_id
1 'polypeptide(L)'
;MKRPDEFRTGETLAAICLLRSYEIISQNVTCQNHLQGSYSLLASHPIEVESGLLSAGFWNYLREDITVALIEKRSLMIQLPDEPLPMKTECDDDLANRITYLLGRVINRCLLRDAVPLDQCEWNSLRDQLEAWRTSLPSSFDPILTPHLLSNSSFPSMWTTSGWHGTGPSYIRNLLD
;
A
#
# COMPACT_ATOMS: atom_id res chain seq x y z
N MET A 1 20.88 17.44 -16.90
CA MET A 1 21.63 16.35 -17.55
C MET A 1 21.23 15.07 -16.82
N LYS A 2 20.31 14.27 -17.39
CA LYS A 2 19.79 13.05 -16.74
C LYS A 2 20.92 12.03 -16.58
N ARG A 3 21.09 11.44 -15.40
CA ARG A 3 22.11 10.40 -15.19
C ARG A 3 21.73 9.18 -16.03
N PRO A 4 22.64 8.59 -16.81
CA PRO A 4 22.34 7.46 -17.69
C PRO A 4 21.84 6.20 -16.95
N ASP A 5 22.03 6.12 -15.63
CA ASP A 5 21.57 5.02 -14.78
C ASP A 5 20.07 5.11 -14.44
N GLU A 6 19.51 6.33 -14.47
CA GLU A 6 18.12 6.60 -14.10
C GLU A 6 17.11 5.99 -15.10
N PHE A 7 17.52 5.88 -16.37
CA PHE A 7 16.73 5.26 -17.43
C PHE A 7 16.53 3.75 -17.25
N ARG A 8 17.34 3.07 -16.43
CA ARG A 8 17.26 1.61 -16.26
C ARG A 8 16.51 1.17 -15.01
N THR A 9 16.52 1.95 -13.93
CA THR A 9 15.95 1.49 -12.65
C THR A 9 14.43 1.33 -12.73
N GLY A 10 13.70 2.29 -13.30
CA GLY A 10 12.24 2.22 -13.41
C GLY A 10 11.74 1.10 -14.31
N GLU A 11 12.34 0.94 -15.49
CA GLU A 11 12.00 -0.13 -16.44
C GLU A 11 12.32 -1.52 -15.88
N THR A 12 13.49 -1.65 -15.23
CA THR A 12 13.89 -2.91 -14.57
C THR A 12 12.93 -3.25 -13.43
N LEU A 13 12.58 -2.28 -12.58
CA LEU A 13 11.62 -2.50 -11.50
C LEU A 13 10.24 -2.90 -12.04
N ALA A 14 9.77 -2.24 -13.10
CA ALA A 14 8.51 -2.59 -13.75
C ALA A 14 8.55 -4.03 -14.32
N ALA A 15 9.65 -4.42 -14.96
CA ALA A 15 9.82 -5.79 -15.45
C ALA A 15 9.80 -6.81 -14.30
N ILE A 16 10.47 -6.53 -13.18
CA ILE A 16 10.45 -7.42 -12.00
C ILE A 16 9.05 -7.49 -11.39
N CYS A 17 8.31 -6.38 -11.32
CA CYS A 17 6.91 -6.38 -10.90
C CYS A 17 6.02 -7.27 -11.78
N LEU A 18 6.23 -7.27 -13.09
CA LEU A 18 5.51 -8.15 -14.02
C LEU A 18 5.86 -9.62 -13.79
N LEU A 19 7.15 -9.94 -13.61
CA LEU A 19 7.59 -11.30 -13.29
C LEU A 19 7.02 -11.79 -11.96
N ARG A 20 6.97 -10.91 -10.94
CA ARG A 20 6.31 -11.19 -9.66
C ARG A 20 4.82 -11.46 -9.84
N SER A 21 4.14 -10.67 -10.67
CA SER A 21 2.71 -10.88 -10.96
C SER A 21 2.48 -12.25 -11.63
N TYR A 22 3.38 -12.65 -12.53
CA TYR A 22 3.35 -13.98 -13.14
C TYR A 22 3.55 -15.09 -12.10
N GLU A 23 4.47 -14.96 -11.14
CA GLU A 23 4.63 -15.93 -10.05
C GLU A 23 3.34 -16.14 -9.26
N ILE A 24 2.66 -15.04 -8.92
CA ILE A 24 1.40 -15.08 -8.17
C ILE A 24 0.32 -15.82 -8.97
N ILE A 25 0.15 -15.46 -10.25
CA ILE A 25 -0.86 -16.06 -11.14
C ILE A 25 -0.56 -17.54 -11.41
N SER A 26 0.71 -17.89 -11.58
CA SER A 26 1.17 -19.27 -11.79
C SER A 26 1.27 -20.08 -10.49
N GLN A 27 0.92 -19.50 -9.33
CA GLN A 27 1.00 -20.10 -8.00
C GLN A 27 2.42 -20.54 -7.60
N ASN A 28 3.44 -19.96 -8.22
CA ASN A 28 4.85 -20.25 -7.98
C ASN A 28 5.49 -19.18 -7.05
N VAL A 29 4.91 -18.99 -5.87
CA VAL A 29 5.28 -17.89 -4.94
C VAL A 29 6.30 -18.27 -3.87
N THR A 30 6.80 -19.51 -3.87
CA THR A 30 7.55 -20.09 -2.75
C THR A 30 8.91 -19.42 -2.50
N CYS A 31 9.59 -18.96 -3.55
CA CYS A 31 10.95 -18.42 -3.40
C CYS A 31 11.02 -16.91 -3.17
N GLN A 32 9.94 -16.17 -3.46
CA GLN A 32 9.88 -14.70 -3.36
C GLN A 32 11.04 -13.94 -4.04
N ASN A 33 11.73 -14.56 -5.00
CA ASN A 33 12.96 -14.06 -5.60
C ASN A 33 12.78 -12.67 -6.22
N HIS A 34 11.70 -12.48 -6.99
CA HIS A 34 11.44 -11.18 -7.63
C HIS A 34 11.07 -10.09 -6.62
N LEU A 35 10.46 -10.44 -5.48
CA LEU A 35 10.19 -9.47 -4.42
C LEU A 35 11.48 -9.00 -3.74
N GLN A 36 12.41 -9.93 -3.47
CA GLN A 36 13.75 -9.60 -2.96
C GLN A 36 14.58 -8.82 -3.98
N GLY A 37 14.44 -9.14 -5.27
CA GLY A 37 15.04 -8.40 -6.38
C GLY A 37 14.57 -6.94 -6.42
N SER A 38 13.26 -6.71 -6.33
CA SER A 38 12.68 -5.36 -6.24
C SER A 38 13.23 -4.59 -5.04
N TYR A 39 13.30 -5.22 -3.86
CA TYR A 39 13.88 -4.60 -2.67
C TYR A 39 15.32 -4.14 -2.91
N SER A 40 16.16 -4.98 -3.51
CA SER A 40 17.57 -4.68 -3.74
C SER A 40 17.76 -3.44 -4.64
N LEU A 41 16.88 -3.24 -5.61
CA LEU A 41 16.87 -2.04 -6.45
C LEU A 41 16.41 -0.80 -5.68
N LEU A 42 15.34 -0.94 -4.88
CA LEU A 42 14.73 0.18 -4.16
C LEU A 42 15.56 0.63 -2.94
N ALA A 43 16.23 -0.28 -2.24
CA ALA A 43 17.04 0.02 -1.07
C ALA A 43 18.20 0.99 -1.36
N SER A 44 18.62 1.09 -2.62
CA SER A 44 19.69 1.96 -3.08
C SER A 44 19.22 3.36 -3.50
N HIS A 45 17.91 3.61 -3.55
CA HIS A 45 17.33 4.86 -4.03
C HIS A 45 16.62 5.59 -2.89
N PRO A 46 16.83 6.90 -2.72
CA PRO A 46 15.99 7.68 -1.82
C PRO A 46 14.53 7.57 -2.31
N ILE A 47 13.59 7.57 -1.36
CA ILE A 47 12.15 7.61 -1.67
C ILE A 47 11.82 9.02 -2.16
N GLU A 48 12.27 9.36 -3.36
CA GLU A 48 11.84 10.54 -4.09
C GLU A 48 10.58 10.15 -4.87
N VAL A 49 9.43 10.47 -4.28
CA VAL A 49 8.10 10.21 -4.85
C VAL A 49 7.83 11.25 -5.94
N GLU A 50 8.63 11.24 -7.00
CA GLU A 50 8.31 11.96 -8.23
C GLU A 50 7.36 11.12 -9.11
N SER A 51 6.65 11.76 -10.03
CA SER A 51 5.80 11.05 -10.99
C SER A 51 6.64 10.22 -11.97
N GLY A 52 6.30 8.96 -12.20
CA GLY A 52 6.96 8.15 -13.22
C GLY A 52 6.97 6.65 -12.93
N LEU A 53 7.62 5.89 -13.82
CA LEU A 53 7.63 4.42 -13.75
C LEU A 53 8.30 3.88 -12.48
N LEU A 54 9.35 4.57 -12.00
CA LEU A 54 10.03 4.20 -10.76
C LEU A 54 9.10 4.33 -9.54
N SER A 55 8.35 5.43 -9.45
CA SER A 55 7.36 5.65 -8.39
C SER A 55 6.21 4.65 -8.47
N ALA A 56 5.68 4.39 -9.67
CA ALA A 56 4.68 3.34 -9.86
C ALA A 56 5.19 1.95 -9.41
N GLY A 57 6.44 1.61 -9.76
CA GLY A 57 7.09 0.39 -9.33
C GLY A 57 7.31 0.32 -7.81
N PHE A 58 7.70 1.43 -7.18
CA PHE A 58 7.82 1.52 -5.71
C PHE A 58 6.49 1.23 -5.02
N TRP A 59 5.40 1.88 -5.46
CA TRP A 59 4.09 1.68 -4.86
C TRP A 59 3.54 0.26 -5.08
N ASN A 60 3.83 -0.34 -6.23
CA ASN A 60 3.53 -1.74 -6.48
C ASN A 60 4.31 -2.67 -5.54
N TYR A 61 5.63 -2.47 -5.44
CA TYR A 61 6.48 -3.22 -4.53
C TYR A 61 6.02 -3.10 -3.07
N LEU A 62 5.71 -1.89 -2.59
CA LEU A 62 5.33 -1.66 -1.21
C LEU A 62 4.04 -2.41 -0.85
N ARG A 63 3.04 -2.40 -1.73
CA ARG A 63 1.79 -3.17 -1.54
C ARG A 63 2.04 -4.68 -1.50
N GLU A 64 2.97 -5.17 -2.31
CA GLU A 64 3.36 -6.58 -2.30
C GLU A 64 4.11 -6.96 -1.02
N ASP A 65 5.08 -6.16 -0.59
CA ASP A 65 5.84 -6.44 0.65
C ASP A 65 4.93 -6.34 1.88
N ILE A 66 3.96 -5.41 1.91
CA ILE A 66 2.90 -5.36 2.93
C ILE A 66 2.11 -6.68 2.96
N THR A 67 1.65 -7.16 1.80
CA THR A 67 0.87 -8.39 1.69
C THR A 67 1.65 -9.58 2.26
N VAL A 68 2.91 -9.72 1.85
CA VAL A 68 3.77 -10.80 2.36
C VAL A 68 4.09 -10.62 3.84
N ALA A 69 4.37 -9.40 4.31
CA ALA A 69 4.68 -9.12 5.70
C ALA A 69 3.53 -9.49 6.65
N LEU A 70 2.28 -9.25 6.24
CA LEU A 70 1.10 -9.66 6.99
C LEU A 70 0.93 -11.19 7.02
N ILE A 71 1.13 -11.87 5.88
CA ILE A 71 1.05 -13.34 5.78
C ILE A 71 2.12 -14.01 6.66
N GLU A 72 3.35 -13.54 6.54
CA GLU A 72 4.54 -14.10 7.20
C GLU A 72 4.75 -13.54 8.62
N LYS A 73 3.89 -12.62 9.08
CA LYS A 73 3.95 -11.96 10.39
C LYS A 73 5.32 -11.38 10.71
N ARG A 74 5.87 -10.62 9.77
CA ARG A 74 7.17 -9.93 9.88
C ARG A 74 7.02 -8.43 9.59
N SER A 75 8.03 -7.63 9.93
CA SER A 75 8.15 -6.28 9.39
C SER A 75 8.36 -6.30 7.88
N LEU A 76 8.19 -5.15 7.23
CA LEU A 76 8.57 -4.98 5.84
C LEU A 76 10.08 -5.19 5.66
N MET A 77 10.50 -5.56 4.44
CA MET A 77 11.90 -5.56 4.06
C MET A 77 12.39 -4.13 3.88
N ILE A 78 11.54 -3.24 3.36
CA ILE A 78 11.85 -1.82 3.20
C ILE A 78 11.63 -1.04 4.50
N GLN A 79 12.58 -0.18 4.83
CA GLN A 79 12.44 0.80 5.90
C GLN A 79 11.76 2.04 5.35
N LEU A 80 10.67 2.45 6.00
CA LEU A 80 9.94 3.66 5.65
C LEU A 80 10.33 4.74 6.66
N PRO A 81 10.66 5.96 6.21
CA PRO A 81 10.87 7.10 7.10
C PRO A 81 9.69 7.33 8.06
N ASP A 82 9.99 7.89 9.23
CA ASP A 82 8.95 8.28 10.20
C ASP A 82 8.26 9.60 9.84
N GLU A 83 8.84 10.35 8.89
CA GLU A 83 8.26 11.60 8.43
C GLU A 83 7.05 11.33 7.52
N PRO A 84 5.97 12.12 7.64
CA PRO A 84 4.86 12.04 6.72
C PRO A 84 5.36 12.24 5.28
N LEU A 85 4.89 11.41 4.36
CA LEU A 85 5.26 11.59 2.95
C LEU A 85 4.80 12.98 2.49
N PRO A 86 5.67 13.80 1.88
CA PRO A 86 5.30 15.11 1.35
C PRO A 86 4.51 14.95 0.04
N MET A 87 3.40 14.21 0.07
CA MET A 87 2.52 14.05 -1.07
C MET A 87 1.53 15.21 -1.09
N LYS A 88 1.54 15.97 -2.18
CA LYS A 88 0.38 16.79 -2.54
C LYS A 88 -0.73 15.84 -2.95
N THR A 89 -1.92 16.01 -2.39
CA THR A 89 -3.10 15.26 -2.82
C THR A 89 -3.62 15.91 -4.10
N GLU A 90 -3.21 15.38 -5.25
CA GLU A 90 -3.62 15.87 -6.57
C GLU A 90 -4.59 14.89 -7.27
N CYS A 91 -4.46 13.58 -6.98
CA CYS A 91 -5.29 12.51 -7.54
C CYS A 91 -5.74 11.49 -6.47
N ASP A 92 -6.78 10.71 -6.76
CA ASP A 92 -7.25 9.61 -5.89
C ASP A 92 -6.15 8.57 -5.61
N ASP A 93 -5.25 8.34 -6.57
CA ASP A 93 -4.09 7.45 -6.39
C ASP A 93 -3.15 7.93 -5.28
N ASP A 94 -3.05 9.24 -5.05
CA ASP A 94 -2.24 9.81 -3.99
C ASP A 94 -2.81 9.48 -2.61
N LEU A 95 -4.14 9.45 -2.48
CA LEU A 95 -4.83 9.04 -1.26
C LEU A 95 -4.59 7.55 -0.98
N ALA A 96 -4.64 6.70 -2.00
CA ALA A 96 -4.36 5.27 -1.88
C ALA A 96 -2.90 5.00 -1.49
N ASN A 97 -1.97 5.74 -2.08
CA ASN A 97 -0.55 5.67 -1.75
C ASN A 97 -0.27 6.15 -0.32
N ARG A 98 -0.92 7.23 0.12
CA ARG A 98 -0.79 7.75 1.49
C ARG A 98 -1.23 6.73 2.54
N ILE A 99 -2.37 6.05 2.36
CA ILE A 99 -2.80 5.01 3.29
C ILE A 99 -1.92 3.76 3.22
N THR A 100 -1.44 3.39 2.03
CA THR A 100 -0.47 2.31 1.85
C THR A 100 0.80 2.58 2.66
N TYR A 101 1.33 3.80 2.59
CA TYR A 101 2.51 4.22 3.33
C TYR A 101 2.29 4.18 4.84
N LEU A 102 1.15 4.71 5.32
CA LEU A 102 0.81 4.68 6.74
C LEU A 102 0.68 3.25 7.27
N LEU A 103 0.04 2.36 6.52
CA LEU A 103 -0.05 0.94 6.88
C LEU A 103 1.33 0.29 6.97
N GLY A 104 2.22 0.58 6.01
CA GLY A 104 3.59 0.07 6.04
C GLY A 104 4.35 0.51 7.29
N ARG A 105 4.17 1.77 7.72
CA ARG A 105 4.78 2.27 8.97
C ARG A 105 4.24 1.56 10.20
N VAL A 106 2.91 1.37 10.28
CA VAL A 106 2.30 0.60 11.38
C VAL A 106 2.86 -0.82 11.43
N ILE A 107 2.97 -1.50 10.29
CA ILE A 107 3.54 -2.85 10.20
C ILE A 107 4.99 -2.86 10.68
N ASN A 108 5.82 -1.93 10.23
CA ASN A 108 7.20 -1.82 10.68
C ASN A 108 7.29 -1.56 12.19
N ARG A 109 6.42 -0.73 12.76
CA ARG A 109 6.46 -0.48 14.20
C ARG A 109 5.94 -1.65 15.04
N CYS A 110 4.91 -2.36 14.59
CA CYS A 110 4.29 -3.45 15.33
C CYS A 110 4.98 -4.81 15.15
N LEU A 111 5.59 -5.07 13.99
CA LEU A 111 6.15 -6.39 13.64
C LEU A 111 7.68 -6.41 13.52
N LEU A 112 8.36 -5.30 13.85
CA LEU A 112 9.82 -5.29 13.94
C LEU A 112 10.28 -6.13 15.12
N ARG A 113 11.18 -7.08 14.84
CA ARG A 113 11.80 -7.93 15.86
C ARG A 113 12.59 -7.08 16.85
N ASP A 114 12.49 -7.42 18.13
CA ASP A 114 13.23 -6.81 19.23
C ASP A 114 13.01 -5.29 19.39
N ALA A 115 11.94 -4.75 18.80
CA ALA A 115 11.57 -3.36 18.95
C ALA A 115 11.08 -3.07 20.37
N VAL A 116 11.36 -1.86 20.84
CA VAL A 116 10.74 -1.32 22.06
C VAL A 116 9.22 -1.29 21.85
N PRO A 117 8.41 -1.68 22.86
CA PRO A 117 6.97 -1.58 22.78
C PRO A 117 6.53 -0.21 22.30
N LEU A 118 5.55 -0.20 21.38
CA LEU A 118 4.97 1.02 20.84
C LEU A 118 4.47 1.89 22.00
N ASP A 119 4.97 3.13 22.09
CA ASP A 119 4.55 4.02 23.15
C ASP A 119 3.16 4.62 22.84
N GLN A 120 2.46 5.08 23.88
CA GLN A 120 1.09 5.59 23.74
C GLN A 120 1.02 6.87 22.89
N CYS A 121 2.06 7.71 22.91
CA CYS A 121 2.13 8.93 22.13
C CYS A 121 2.33 8.62 20.65
N GLU A 122 3.20 7.66 20.33
CA GLU A 122 3.45 7.13 18.99
C GLU A 122 2.19 6.50 18.41
N TRP A 123 1.49 5.66 19.19
CA TRP A 123 0.21 5.09 18.78
C TRP A 123 -0.84 6.16 18.47
N ASN A 124 -0.98 7.15 19.36
CA ASN A 124 -1.91 8.25 19.15
C ASN A 124 -1.55 9.03 17.88
N SER A 125 -0.26 9.30 17.62
CA SER A 125 0.20 9.97 16.41
C SER A 125 -0.15 9.19 15.14
N LEU A 126 0.04 7.86 15.11
CA LEU A 126 -0.33 7.02 13.97
C LEU A 126 -1.87 7.02 13.75
N ARG A 127 -2.65 6.95 14.82
CA ARG A 127 -4.11 7.05 14.77
C ARG A 127 -4.56 8.41 14.25
N ASP A 128 -3.97 9.50 14.72
CA ASP A 128 -4.35 10.85 14.33
C ASP A 128 -4.01 11.09 12.84
N GLN A 129 -2.91 10.52 12.35
CA GLN A 129 -2.59 10.50 10.91
C GLN A 129 -3.61 9.71 10.07
N LEU A 130 -4.09 8.58 10.59
CA LEU A 130 -5.13 7.78 9.94
C LEU A 130 -6.45 8.55 9.85
N GLU A 131 -6.86 9.21 10.94
CA GLU A 131 -8.07 10.03 10.95
C GLU A 131 -7.94 11.27 10.06
N ALA A 132 -6.77 11.91 10.03
CA ALA A 132 -6.49 13.00 9.10
C ALA A 132 -6.57 12.54 7.63
N TRP A 133 -6.09 11.34 7.31
CA TRP A 133 -6.27 10.76 5.98
C TRP A 133 -7.76 10.48 5.69
N ARG A 134 -8.47 9.85 6.63
CA ARG A 134 -9.89 9.48 6.47
C ARG A 134 -10.77 10.71 6.23
N THR A 135 -10.56 11.78 6.98
CA THR A 135 -11.29 13.05 6.84
C THR A 135 -10.92 13.83 5.58
N SER A 136 -9.78 13.51 4.96
CA SER A 136 -9.37 14.11 3.68
C SER A 136 -9.95 13.40 2.45
N LEU A 137 -10.64 12.27 2.62
CA LEU A 137 -11.23 11.53 1.50
C LEU A 137 -12.34 12.34 0.83
N PRO A 138 -12.32 12.48 -0.50
CA PRO A 138 -13.41 13.12 -1.23
C PRO A 138 -14.65 12.22 -1.23
N SER A 139 -15.81 12.82 -1.49
CA SER A 139 -17.09 12.12 -1.53
C SER A 139 -17.17 11.01 -2.60
N SER A 140 -16.20 10.93 -3.52
CA SER A 140 -16.08 9.81 -4.47
C SER A 140 -15.77 8.47 -3.79
N PHE A 141 -15.21 8.49 -2.58
CA PHE A 141 -14.96 7.31 -1.74
C PHE A 141 -16.17 6.90 -0.91
N ASP A 142 -17.25 7.70 -0.90
CA ASP A 142 -18.46 7.32 -0.20
C ASP A 142 -19.14 6.14 -0.91
N PRO A 143 -19.63 5.15 -0.14
CA PRO A 143 -20.40 4.05 -0.71
C PRO A 143 -21.67 4.58 -1.40
N ILE A 144 -21.86 4.20 -2.66
CA ILE A 144 -23.12 4.44 -3.36
C ILE A 144 -24.15 3.48 -2.78
N LEU A 145 -25.05 4.02 -1.95
CA LEU A 145 -26.22 3.31 -1.51
C LEU A 145 -27.28 3.40 -2.60
N THR A 146 -27.76 2.25 -3.08
CA THR A 146 -28.93 2.16 -3.97
C THR A 146 -30.06 1.39 -3.28
N PRO A 147 -30.78 2.02 -2.32
CA PRO A 147 -31.78 1.35 -1.48
C PRO A 147 -32.96 0.74 -2.26
N HIS A 148 -33.11 1.08 -3.54
CA HIS A 148 -34.29 0.74 -4.35
C HIS A 148 -34.02 -0.23 -5.51
N LEU A 149 -32.77 -0.70 -5.70
CA LEU A 149 -32.46 -1.61 -6.82
C LEU A 149 -32.70 -3.09 -6.51
N LEU A 150 -32.79 -3.49 -5.24
CA LEU A 150 -33.06 -4.85 -4.82
C LEU A 150 -34.11 -4.84 -3.71
N SER A 151 -35.37 -5.00 -4.08
CA SER A 151 -36.53 -4.85 -3.18
C SER A 151 -36.62 -5.87 -2.03
N ASN A 152 -35.71 -6.85 -1.92
CA ASN A 152 -35.81 -7.97 -0.98
C ASN A 152 -34.45 -8.49 -0.45
N SER A 153 -33.46 -7.63 -0.24
CA SER A 153 -32.17 -8.02 0.34
C SER A 153 -32.06 -7.60 1.81
N SER A 154 -31.81 -8.55 2.73
CA SER A 154 -31.48 -8.27 4.15
C SER A 154 -30.09 -7.66 4.34
N PHE A 155 -29.30 -7.54 3.27
CA PHE A 155 -27.99 -6.90 3.28
C PHE A 155 -28.02 -5.59 2.47
N PRO A 156 -27.41 -4.50 2.98
CA PRO A 156 -27.27 -3.28 2.20
C PRO A 156 -26.41 -3.56 0.96
N SER A 157 -26.95 -3.30 -0.24
CA SER A 157 -26.16 -3.35 -1.47
C SER A 157 -25.30 -2.09 -1.55
N MET A 158 -24.03 -2.22 -1.18
CA MET A 158 -23.02 -1.17 -1.29
C MET A 158 -22.37 -1.26 -2.66
N TRP A 159 -22.60 -0.26 -3.51
CA TRP A 159 -21.88 -0.12 -4.78
C TRP A 159 -20.80 0.92 -4.60
N THR A 160 -19.71 0.78 -5.33
CA THR A 160 -18.67 1.81 -5.36
C THR A 160 -18.53 2.33 -6.79
N THR A 161 -18.16 3.59 -6.93
CA THR A 161 -18.09 4.34 -8.20
C THR A 161 -17.12 3.73 -9.22
N SER A 162 -16.20 2.86 -8.77
CA SER A 162 -15.24 2.14 -9.60
C SER A 162 -14.85 0.81 -8.94
N GLY A 163 -14.55 -0.22 -9.74
CA GLY A 163 -14.30 -1.60 -9.24
C GLY A 163 -13.18 -1.74 -8.19
N TRP A 164 -12.25 -0.78 -8.13
CA TRP A 164 -11.14 -0.73 -7.18
C TRP A 164 -11.54 -0.25 -5.77
N HIS A 165 -12.66 0.46 -5.63
CA HIS A 165 -13.18 0.87 -4.32
C HIS A 165 -13.94 -0.26 -3.60
N GLY A 166 -14.38 -1.30 -4.34
CA GLY A 166 -15.16 -2.42 -3.80
C GLY A 166 -14.33 -3.51 -3.10
N THR A 167 -13.00 -3.52 -3.28
CA THR A 167 -12.12 -4.58 -2.74
C THR A 167 -11.57 -4.26 -1.34
N GLY A 168 -11.69 -3.01 -0.88
CA GLY A 168 -11.19 -2.57 0.44
C GLY A 168 -12.04 -3.00 1.66
N PRO A 169 -13.39 -2.89 1.64
CA PRO A 169 -14.20 -3.11 2.84
C PRO A 169 -14.25 -4.57 3.32
N SER A 170 -14.15 -5.54 2.42
CA SER A 170 -14.21 -6.98 2.76
C SER A 170 -12.94 -7.48 3.43
N TYR A 171 -11.79 -6.84 3.18
CA TYR A 171 -10.50 -7.23 3.78
C TYR A 171 -10.37 -6.73 5.22
N ILE A 172 -10.90 -5.54 5.52
CA ILE A 172 -10.79 -4.91 6.85
C ILE A 172 -11.74 -5.57 7.88
N ARG A 173 -12.86 -6.13 7.45
CA ARG A 173 -13.81 -6.81 8.36
C ARG A 173 -13.25 -8.13 8.94
N ASN A 174 -12.47 -8.89 8.18
CA ASN A 174 -11.92 -10.18 8.63
C ASN A 174 -10.67 -10.05 9.54
N LEU A 175 -10.18 -8.83 9.79
CA LEU A 175 -9.05 -8.58 10.69
C LEU A 175 -9.49 -8.16 12.12
N LEU A 176 -10.80 -8.03 12.35
CA LEU A 176 -11.37 -7.56 13.62
C LEU A 176 -12.38 -8.53 14.25
N ASP A 177 -12.50 -9.74 13.71
CA ASP A 177 -13.24 -10.87 14.33
C ASP A 177 -12.25 -11.98 14.77
#